data_AF-A0A357VAC0-F1
#
_entry.id   AF-A0A357VAC0-F1
#
_cell.length_a   1.000
_cell.length_b   1.000
_cell.length_c   1.000
_cell.angle_alpha   90.00
_cell.angle_beta   90.00
_cell.angle_gamma   90.00
#
_symmetry.space_group_name_H-M   'P 1'
#
loop_
_entity.id
_entity.type
_entity.pdbx_description
1 polymer ?
#
loop_
_entity_poly.entity_id
_entity_poly.type
_entity_poly.pdbx_seq_one_letter_code
_entity_poly.pdbx_strand_id
1 'polypeptide(L)'
;MEPAFFPAADKTARRLILAAKKDGLDAQQLGELVHAFMRVVWVDEKDIADPATQAEIMDGMGLDGARLLASADTAEVDDIAQAYTEQAKSIGVFGAPTYVIDGELFWGQDRLDFVEEKVSAQGHG
;
A
#
# COMPACT_ATOMS: atom_id res chain seq x y z
N MET A 1 17.31 2.13 12.51
CA MET A 1 16.23 2.29 13.52
C MET A 1 15.23 1.19 13.24
N GLU A 2 14.76 0.49 14.26
CA GLU A 2 13.82 -0.63 14.16
C GLU A 2 12.61 -0.33 15.05
N PRO A 3 11.38 -0.33 14.52
CA PRO A 3 10.17 -0.02 15.30
C PRO A 3 9.80 -1.19 16.22
N ALA A 4 8.98 -0.92 17.23
CA ALA A 4 8.61 -1.90 18.27
C ALA A 4 7.97 -3.21 17.75
N PHE A 5 7.32 -3.18 16.59
CA PHE A 5 6.58 -4.32 16.01
C PHE A 5 7.22 -4.84 14.71
N PHE A 6 8.55 -4.80 14.58
CA PHE A 6 9.25 -5.24 13.37
C PHE A 6 9.39 -6.78 13.25
N PRO A 7 9.21 -7.38 12.05
CA PRO A 7 8.61 -6.78 10.87
C PRO A 7 7.11 -6.56 11.08
N ALA A 8 6.62 -5.38 10.69
CA ALA A 8 5.22 -5.04 10.82
C ALA A 8 4.35 -6.02 10.02
N ALA A 9 3.37 -6.65 10.67
CA ALA A 9 2.47 -7.59 10.03
C ALA A 9 1.44 -6.84 9.17
N ASP A 10 1.74 -6.66 7.89
CA ASP A 10 1.01 -5.77 6.98
C ASP A 10 -0.23 -6.40 6.31
N LYS A 11 -0.47 -7.71 6.50
CA LYS A 11 -1.50 -8.46 5.75
C LYS A 11 -2.90 -7.85 5.86
N THR A 12 -3.29 -7.38 7.04
CA THR A 12 -4.60 -6.76 7.25
C THR A 12 -4.60 -5.30 6.76
N ALA A 13 -3.53 -4.54 7.00
CA ALA A 13 -3.36 -3.18 6.49
C ALA A 13 -3.44 -3.09 4.95
N ARG A 14 -2.77 -4.01 4.21
CA ARG A 14 -2.86 -4.05 2.74
C ARG A 14 -4.29 -4.34 2.24
N ARG A 15 -5.06 -5.17 2.97
CA ARG A 15 -6.46 -5.47 2.63
C ARG A 15 -7.36 -4.26 2.89
N LEU A 16 -7.08 -3.49 3.93
CA LEU A 16 -7.78 -2.22 4.19
C LEU A 16 -7.54 -1.21 3.08
N ILE A 17 -6.31 -1.10 2.56
CA ILE A 17 -6.00 -0.25 1.41
C ILE A 17 -6.82 -0.69 0.17
N LEU A 18 -6.92 -1.99 -0.08
CA LEU A 18 -7.76 -2.52 -1.18
C LEU A 18 -9.25 -2.28 -0.96
N ALA A 19 -9.74 -2.45 0.27
CA ALA A 19 -11.13 -2.17 0.63
C ALA A 19 -11.46 -0.68 0.44
N ALA A 20 -10.57 0.22 0.86
CA ALA A 20 -10.73 1.65 0.69
C ALA A 20 -10.68 2.06 -0.79
N LYS A 21 -9.80 1.46 -1.59
CA LYS A 21 -9.78 1.65 -3.05
C LYS A 21 -11.10 1.23 -3.69
N LYS A 22 -11.61 0.06 -3.33
CA LYS A 22 -12.91 -0.44 -3.78
C LYS A 22 -14.06 0.49 -3.37
N ASP A 23 -13.93 1.13 -2.22
CA ASP A 23 -14.90 2.08 -1.68
C ASP A 23 -14.85 3.47 -2.34
N GLY A 24 -13.96 3.66 -3.31
CA GLY A 24 -13.91 4.87 -4.14
C GLY A 24 -12.88 5.89 -3.71
N LEU A 25 -11.96 5.56 -2.79
CA LEU A 25 -10.81 6.43 -2.53
C LEU A 25 -9.94 6.56 -3.79
N ASP A 26 -9.58 7.79 -4.11
CA ASP A 26 -8.67 8.08 -5.21
C ASP A 26 -7.19 7.79 -4.86
N ALA A 27 -6.29 7.97 -5.84
CA ALA A 27 -4.87 7.70 -5.64
C ALA A 27 -4.22 8.58 -4.55
N GLN A 28 -4.68 9.82 -4.39
CA GLN A 28 -4.15 10.72 -3.37
C GLN A 28 -4.58 10.24 -1.98
N GLN A 29 -5.86 9.95 -1.79
CA GLN A 29 -6.41 9.48 -0.52
C GLN A 29 -5.82 8.13 -0.11
N LEU A 30 -5.59 7.22 -1.06
CA LEU A 30 -4.89 5.96 -0.81
C LEU A 30 -3.43 6.19 -0.40
N GLY A 31 -2.74 7.15 -1.02
CA GLY A 31 -1.39 7.56 -0.63
C GLY A 31 -1.36 8.06 0.81
N GLU A 32 -2.28 8.95 1.19
CA GLU A 32 -2.42 9.44 2.55
C GLU A 32 -2.65 8.31 3.57
N LEU A 33 -3.47 7.31 3.22
CA LEU A 33 -3.73 6.14 4.08
C LEU A 33 -2.49 5.26 4.26
N VAL A 34 -1.75 5.00 3.18
CA VAL A 34 -0.47 4.28 3.25
C VAL A 34 0.52 5.03 4.14
N HIS A 35 0.63 6.35 3.99
CA HIS A 35 1.50 7.18 4.83
C HIS A 35 1.07 7.16 6.31
N ALA A 36 -0.23 7.13 6.59
CA ALA A 36 -0.74 7.02 7.95
C ALA A 36 -0.33 5.69 8.60
N PHE A 37 -0.49 4.56 7.90
CA PHE A 37 0.02 3.26 8.38
C PHE A 37 1.53 3.28 8.62
N MET A 38 2.31 3.84 7.69
CA MET A 38 3.76 3.93 7.85
C MET A 38 4.15 4.79 9.05
N ARG A 39 3.49 5.93 9.26
CA ARG A 39 3.73 6.76 10.45
C ARG A 39 3.47 5.99 11.73
N VAL A 40 2.38 5.24 11.81
CA VAL A 40 2.02 4.46 13.00
C VAL A 40 3.07 3.40 13.33
N VAL A 41 3.64 2.76 12.31
CA VAL A 41 4.76 1.81 12.49
C VAL A 41 6.03 2.52 12.94
N TRP A 42 6.46 3.54 12.19
CA TRP A 42 7.83 4.07 12.28
C TRP A 42 8.01 5.21 13.28
N VAL A 43 6.94 5.92 13.62
CA VAL A 43 6.96 7.10 14.50
C VAL A 43 6.24 6.82 15.79
N ASP A 44 5.02 6.27 15.70
CA ASP A 44 4.17 6.07 16.88
C ASP A 44 4.41 4.70 17.55
N GLU A 45 5.23 3.84 16.92
CA GLU A 45 5.62 2.51 17.39
C GLU A 45 4.42 1.63 17.81
N LYS A 46 3.30 1.68 17.06
CA LYS A 46 2.13 0.83 17.32
C LYS A 46 2.01 -0.34 16.33
N ASP A 47 1.20 -1.32 16.72
CA ASP A 47 0.91 -2.51 15.92
C ASP A 47 -0.16 -2.23 14.87
N ILE A 48 0.20 -2.27 13.59
CA ILE A 48 -0.76 -2.10 12.48
C ILE A 48 -1.54 -3.37 12.17
N ALA A 49 -1.30 -4.50 12.84
CA ALA A 49 -2.16 -5.68 12.77
C ALA A 49 -3.30 -5.65 13.78
N ASP A 50 -3.26 -4.75 14.78
CA ASP A 50 -4.33 -4.57 15.76
C ASP A 50 -5.54 -3.84 15.11
N PRO A 51 -6.73 -4.45 15.10
CA PRO A 51 -7.93 -3.84 14.53
C PRO A 51 -8.30 -2.50 15.18
N ALA A 52 -8.01 -2.30 16.47
CA ALA A 52 -8.30 -1.03 17.13
C ALA A 52 -7.39 0.08 16.59
N THR A 53 -6.10 -0.18 16.48
CA THR A 53 -5.14 0.73 15.83
C THR A 53 -5.52 1.03 14.38
N GLN A 54 -6.00 0.02 13.63
CA GLN A 54 -6.46 0.21 12.26
C GLN A 54 -7.70 1.11 12.16
N ALA A 55 -8.68 0.90 13.05
CA ALA A 55 -9.86 1.75 13.14
C ALA A 55 -9.48 3.19 13.49
N GLU A 56 -8.61 3.40 14.49
CA GLU A 56 -8.10 4.73 14.87
C GLU A 56 -7.47 5.48 13.68
N ILE A 57 -6.66 4.80 12.87
CA ILE A 57 -6.04 5.39 11.67
C ILE A 57 -7.11 5.86 10.68
N MET A 58 -8.05 4.97 10.34
CA MET A 58 -9.06 5.25 9.33
C MET A 58 -10.07 6.32 9.79
N ASP A 59 -10.54 6.21 11.03
CA ASP A 59 -11.47 7.19 11.63
C ASP A 59 -10.80 8.57 11.75
N GLY A 60 -9.50 8.62 12.07
CA GLY A 60 -8.71 9.85 12.10
C GLY A 60 -8.58 10.53 10.72
N MET A 61 -8.78 9.78 9.64
CA MET A 61 -8.83 10.28 8.27
C MET A 61 -10.26 10.59 7.79
N GLY A 62 -11.27 10.45 8.66
CA GLY A 62 -12.68 10.65 8.30
C GLY A 62 -13.28 9.50 7.49
N LEU A 63 -12.64 8.33 7.48
CA LEU A 63 -13.19 7.11 6.89
C LEU A 63 -14.05 6.36 7.92
N ASP A 64 -14.89 5.45 7.45
CA ASP A 64 -15.64 4.53 8.32
C ASP A 64 -14.79 3.28 8.58
N GLY A 65 -13.96 3.32 9.63
CA GLY A 65 -13.00 2.27 9.93
C GLY A 65 -13.66 0.92 10.20
N ALA A 66 -14.80 0.91 10.90
CA ALA A 66 -15.55 -0.30 11.18
C ALA A 66 -16.07 -0.96 9.89
N ARG A 67 -16.63 -0.18 8.97
CA ARG A 67 -17.11 -0.69 7.68
C ARG A 67 -15.96 -1.15 6.78
N LEU A 68 -14.82 -0.46 6.78
CA LEU A 68 -13.64 -0.87 6.01
C LEU A 68 -13.03 -2.16 6.55
N LEU A 69 -12.97 -2.34 7.88
CA LEU A 69 -12.58 -3.60 8.51
C LEU A 69 -13.47 -4.76 8.06
N ALA A 70 -14.80 -4.56 8.06
CA ALA A 70 -15.74 -5.58 7.58
C ALA A 70 -15.55 -5.86 6.08
N SER A 71 -15.35 -4.82 5.26
CA SER A 71 -15.12 -4.97 3.83
C SER A 71 -13.80 -5.69 3.51
N ALA A 72 -12.75 -5.46 4.31
CA ALA A 72 -11.44 -6.07 4.10
C ALA A 72 -11.44 -7.59 4.31
N ASP A 73 -12.40 -8.15 5.04
CA ASP A 73 -12.53 -9.61 5.26
C ASP A 73 -13.38 -10.32 4.19
N THR A 74 -13.83 -9.60 3.17
CA THR A 74 -14.65 -10.19 2.10
C THR A 74 -13.83 -11.00 1.09
N ALA A 75 -14.49 -11.98 0.45
CA ALA A 75 -13.90 -12.77 -0.64
C ALA A 75 -13.51 -11.87 -1.84
N GLU A 76 -14.28 -10.82 -2.11
CA GLU A 76 -13.98 -9.88 -3.20
C GLU A 76 -12.64 -9.16 -2.99
N VAL A 77 -12.31 -8.75 -1.76
CA VAL A 77 -10.99 -8.17 -1.46
C VAL A 77 -9.87 -9.20 -1.57
N ASP A 78 -10.17 -10.48 -1.29
CA ASP A 78 -9.21 -11.57 -1.49
C ASP A 78 -8.90 -11.79 -2.97
N ASP A 79 -9.93 -11.82 -3.81
CA ASP A 79 -9.82 -11.95 -5.27
C ASP A 79 -9.01 -10.77 -5.86
N ILE A 80 -9.25 -9.55 -5.41
CA ILE A 80 -8.46 -8.36 -5.82
C ILE A 80 -6.99 -8.51 -5.42
N ALA A 81 -6.72 -8.94 -4.18
CA ALA A 81 -5.36 -9.13 -3.69
C ALA A 81 -4.61 -10.21 -4.49
N GLN A 82 -5.30 -11.31 -4.81
CA GLN A 82 -4.76 -12.39 -5.63
C GLN A 82 -4.49 -11.90 -7.06
N ALA A 83 -5.43 -11.18 -7.68
CA ALA A 83 -5.26 -10.62 -9.02
C ALA A 83 -4.05 -9.69 -9.12
N TYR A 84 -3.87 -8.77 -8.15
CA TYR A 84 -2.68 -7.92 -8.11
C TYR A 84 -1.39 -8.71 -7.90
N THR A 85 -1.43 -9.76 -7.07
CA THR A 85 -0.28 -10.64 -6.84
C THR A 85 0.13 -11.37 -8.12
N GLU A 86 -0.83 -11.95 -8.84
CA GLU A 86 -0.57 -12.65 -10.10
C GLU A 86 -0.13 -11.68 -11.21
N GLN A 87 -0.71 -10.48 -11.28
CA GLN A 87 -0.25 -9.44 -12.20
C GLN A 87 1.21 -9.08 -11.92
N ALA A 88 1.58 -8.83 -10.66
CA ALA A 88 2.94 -8.49 -10.27
C ALA A 88 3.93 -9.60 -10.65
N LYS A 89 3.59 -10.86 -10.38
CA LYS A 89 4.40 -12.02 -10.82
C LYS A 89 4.53 -12.10 -12.34
N SER A 90 3.45 -11.86 -13.08
CA SER A 90 3.43 -11.99 -14.54
C SER A 90 4.37 -11.02 -15.25
N ILE A 91 4.64 -9.86 -14.63
CA ILE A 91 5.56 -8.83 -15.13
C ILE A 91 6.95 -8.88 -14.46
N GLY A 92 7.23 -9.93 -13.68
CA GLY A 92 8.55 -10.15 -13.09
C GLY A 92 8.84 -9.41 -11.79
N VAL A 93 7.83 -8.88 -11.08
CA VAL A 93 8.03 -8.30 -9.73
C VAL A 93 8.33 -9.41 -8.72
N PHE A 94 9.44 -9.27 -7.99
CA PHE A 94 9.86 -10.22 -6.95
C PHE A 94 10.20 -9.57 -5.61
N GLY A 95 10.22 -8.23 -5.52
CA GLY A 95 10.56 -7.50 -4.31
C GLY A 95 9.93 -6.11 -4.26
N ALA A 96 10.17 -5.39 -3.17
CA ALA A 96 9.67 -4.05 -2.94
C ALA A 96 10.80 -3.10 -2.47
N PRO A 97 10.75 -1.80 -2.80
CA PRO A 97 9.88 -1.24 -3.83
C PRO A 97 10.31 -1.70 -5.23
N THR A 98 9.33 -1.83 -6.13
CA THR A 98 9.54 -2.06 -7.57
C THR A 98 8.69 -1.08 -8.35
N TYR A 99 9.28 -0.46 -9.36
CA TYR A 99 8.62 0.48 -10.29
C TYR A 99 8.60 -0.14 -11.68
N VAL A 100 7.52 0.07 -12.42
CA VAL A 100 7.37 -0.40 -13.81
C VAL A 100 6.94 0.77 -14.68
N ILE A 101 7.74 1.10 -15.70
CA ILE A 101 7.51 2.24 -16.60
C ILE A 101 7.64 1.73 -18.03
N ASP A 102 6.55 1.77 -18.81
CA ASP A 102 6.46 1.21 -20.17
C ASP A 102 6.97 -0.24 -20.28
N GLY A 103 6.72 -1.05 -19.24
CA GLY A 103 7.17 -2.45 -19.19
C GLY A 103 8.64 -2.64 -18.76
N GLU A 104 9.39 -1.55 -18.54
CA GLU A 104 10.73 -1.61 -17.95
C GLU A 104 10.64 -1.63 -16.42
N LEU A 105 11.33 -2.57 -15.78
CA LEU A 105 11.26 -2.82 -14.34
C LEU A 105 12.50 -2.27 -13.63
N PHE A 106 12.27 -1.49 -12.57
CA PHE A 106 13.29 -0.93 -11.68
C PHE A 106 13.05 -1.43 -10.25
N TRP A 107 13.93 -2.28 -9.74
CA TRP A 107 13.83 -2.84 -8.39
C TRP A 107 14.84 -2.19 -7.44
N GLY A 108 14.34 -1.69 -6.31
CA GLY A 108 15.13 -1.05 -5.26
C GLY A 108 14.87 0.45 -5.13
N GLN A 109 14.93 0.95 -3.89
CA GLN A 109 14.78 2.39 -3.60
C GLN A 109 15.94 3.23 -4.19
N ASP A 110 17.11 2.62 -4.37
CA ASP A 110 18.31 3.18 -4.99
C ASP A 110 18.16 3.36 -6.52
N ARG A 111 17.00 3.02 -7.09
CA ARG A 111 16.70 3.18 -8.51
C ARG A 111 15.88 4.42 -8.85
N LEU A 112 15.57 5.28 -7.89
CA LEU A 112 14.75 6.47 -8.12
C LEU A 112 15.34 7.42 -9.18
N ASP A 113 16.66 7.59 -9.25
CA ASP A 113 17.29 8.44 -10.27
C ASP A 113 17.03 7.91 -11.70
N PHE A 114 17.09 6.59 -11.90
CA PHE A 114 16.78 5.96 -13.19
C PHE A 114 15.29 6.04 -13.53
N VAL A 115 14.42 5.93 -12.51
CA VAL A 115 12.98 6.13 -12.65
C VAL A 115 12.68 7.56 -13.10
N GLU A 116 13.31 8.56 -12.47
CA GLU A 116 13.16 9.97 -12.83
C GLU A 116 13.61 10.25 -14.28
N GLU A 117 14.77 9.71 -14.68
CA GLU A 117 15.27 9.82 -16.05
C GLU A 117 14.26 9.24 -17.05
N LYS A 118 13.75 8.03 -16.77
CA LYS A 118 12.79 7.34 -17.64
C LYS A 118 11.48 8.10 -17.78
N VAL A 119 10.91 8.60 -16.69
CA VAL A 119 9.66 9.39 -16.70
C VAL A 119 9.87 10.72 -17.44
N SER A 120 11.00 11.40 -17.21
CA SER A 120 11.29 12.70 -17.84
C SER A 120 11.50 12.59 -19.35
N ALA A 121 12.04 11.46 -19.82
CA ALA A 121 12.19 11.18 -21.24
C ALA A 121 10.85 11.03 -21.98
N GLN A 122 9.76 10.67 -21.30
CA GLN A 122 8.42 10.55 -21.89
C GLN A 122 7.73 11.90 -22.12
N GLY A 123 8.11 12.95 -21.36
CA GLY A 123 7.50 14.29 -21.45
C GLY A 123 7.97 15.14 -22.63
N HIS A 124 8.88 14.61 -23.47
CA HIS A 124 9.44 15.30 -24.64
C HIS A 124 8.95 14.74 -25.98
N GLY A 125 7.86 13.95 -25.98
CA GLY A 125 7.24 13.36 -27.17
C GLY A 125 6.00 14.09 -27.66
#